data_AF-A0A3C1PYC4-F1
#
_entry.id   AF-A0A3C1PYC4-F1
#
_cell.length_a   1.000
_cell.length_b   1.000
_cell.length_c   1.000
_cell.angle_alpha   90.00
_cell.angle_beta   90.00
_cell.angle_gamma   90.00
#
_symmetry.space_group_name_H-M   'P 1'
#
loop_
_entity.id
_entity.type
_entity.pdbx_description
1 polymer ?
#
loop_
_entity_poly.entity_id
_entity_poly.type
_entity_poly.pdbx_seq_one_letter_code
_entity_poly.pdbx_strand_id
1 'polypeptide(L)'
;MWEQVAEIGSRSQIVVGVTGAFTGAVLAAQTLFQFKLFGLETAAGGLVSVAMLRELGPTITGLMMAGRVGSAMAAEIGTMKVTEQIDALRSMAVNPVDYLVTPRFLAMLISFPLLIAESAAL
;
A
#
# COMPACT_ATOMS: atom_id res chain seq x y z
N MET A 1 -1.23 10.03 -15.44
CA MET A 1 -1.53 10.12 -14.00
C MET A 1 -2.69 9.20 -13.61
N TRP A 2 -3.89 9.34 -14.18
CA TRP A 2 -5.05 8.51 -13.83
C TRP A 2 -4.85 7.01 -14.09
N GLU A 3 -4.14 6.65 -15.15
CA GLU A 3 -3.76 5.24 -15.40
C GLU A 3 -2.84 4.69 -14.31
N GLN A 4 -1.88 5.48 -13.84
CA GLN A 4 -0.99 5.11 -12.74
C GLN A 4 -1.76 4.97 -11.42
N VAL A 5 -2.76 5.83 -11.17
CA VAL A 5 -3.66 5.69 -10.02
C VAL A 5 -4.47 4.40 -10.10
N ALA A 6 -5.04 4.08 -11.27
CA ALA A 6 -5.81 2.86 -11.49
C ALA A 6 -4.93 1.61 -11.34
N GLU A 7 -3.73 1.63 -11.90
CA GLU A 7 -2.80 0.50 -11.84
C GLU A 7 -2.26 0.26 -10.43
N ILE A 8 -1.81 1.32 -9.74
CA ILE A 8 -1.30 1.23 -8.37
C ILE A 8 -2.42 0.91 -7.40
N GLY A 9 -3.57 1.57 -7.53
CA GLY A 9 -4.73 1.40 -6.66
C GLY A 9 -5.40 0.05 -6.89
N SER A 10 -6.09 -0.12 -8.01
CA SER A 10 -6.96 -1.28 -8.28
C SER A 10 -6.20 -2.60 -8.24
N ARG A 11 -5.00 -2.68 -8.82
CA ARG A 11 -4.26 -3.94 -8.80
C ARG A 11 -3.80 -4.29 -7.38
N SER A 12 -3.52 -3.30 -6.52
CA SER A 12 -3.01 -3.50 -5.15
C SER A 12 -4.07 -3.80 -4.10
N GLN A 13 -5.33 -3.48 -4.36
CA GLN A 13 -6.45 -3.73 -3.42
C GLN A 13 -6.51 -5.18 -2.96
N ILE A 14 -6.39 -6.15 -3.88
CA ILE A 14 -6.47 -7.57 -3.53
C ILE A 14 -5.36 -7.98 -2.54
N VAL A 15 -4.13 -7.52 -2.77
CA VAL A 15 -3.00 -7.88 -1.89
C VAL A 15 -3.19 -7.26 -0.52
N VAL A 16 -3.53 -5.97 -0.47
CA VAL A 16 -3.75 -5.24 0.78
C VAL A 16 -4.94 -5.84 1.55
N GLY A 17 -6.07 -6.04 0.89
CA GLY A 17 -7.27 -6.59 1.52
C GLY A 17 -7.09 -8.01 2.05
N VAL A 18 -6.40 -8.89 1.31
CA VAL A 18 -6.09 -10.24 1.81
C VAL A 18 -5.15 -10.17 3.01
N THR A 19 -4.05 -9.42 2.93
CA THR A 19 -3.09 -9.33 4.04
C THR A 19 -3.69 -8.66 5.29
N GLY A 20 -4.51 -7.63 5.11
CA GLY A 20 -5.26 -6.96 6.16
C GLY A 20 -6.24 -7.90 6.85
N ALA A 21 -7.10 -8.57 6.08
CA ALA A 21 -8.10 -9.49 6.62
C ALA A 21 -7.48 -10.65 7.42
N PHE A 22 -6.42 -11.28 6.90
CA PHE A 22 -5.75 -12.36 7.63
C PHE A 22 -5.06 -11.86 8.90
N THR A 23 -4.42 -10.69 8.86
CA THR A 23 -3.79 -10.11 10.05
C THR A 23 -4.82 -9.72 11.10
N GLY A 24 -5.91 -9.07 10.68
CA GLY A 24 -7.02 -8.70 11.54
C GLY A 24 -7.68 -9.91 12.19
N ALA A 25 -7.93 -10.98 11.43
CA ALA A 25 -8.49 -12.23 11.95
C ALA A 25 -7.58 -12.89 13.01
N VAL A 26 -6.26 -12.93 12.77
CA VAL A 26 -5.29 -13.48 13.72
C VAL A 26 -5.26 -12.63 15.00
N LEU A 27 -5.20 -11.31 14.87
CA LEU A 27 -5.18 -10.40 16.00
C LEU A 27 -6.47 -10.46 16.83
N ALA A 28 -7.62 -10.54 16.16
CA ALA A 28 -8.92 -10.69 16.80
C ALA A 28 -9.01 -12.00 17.58
N ALA A 29 -8.61 -13.13 16.97
CA ALA A 29 -8.60 -14.43 17.64
C ALA A 29 -7.68 -14.43 18.88
N GLN A 30 -6.46 -13.87 18.75
CA GLN A 30 -5.51 -13.77 19.85
C GLN A 30 -6.02 -12.87 20.98
N THR A 31 -6.58 -11.72 20.63
CA THR A 31 -7.13 -10.76 21.60
C THR A 31 -8.33 -11.34 22.33
N LEU A 32 -9.26 -11.99 21.62
CA LEU A 32 -10.42 -12.63 22.21
C LEU A 32 -10.02 -13.73 23.20
N PHE A 33 -9.03 -14.57 22.85
CA PHE A 33 -8.52 -15.60 23.75
C PHE A 33 -7.90 -15.00 25.02
N GLN A 34 -7.14 -13.91 24.88
CA GLN A 34 -6.52 -13.22 26.01
C GLN A 34 -7.57 -12.55 26.92
N PHE A 35 -8.56 -11.86 26.35
CA PHE A 35 -9.57 -11.11 27.10
C PHE A 35 -10.63 -12.01 27.76
N LYS A 36 -10.85 -13.22 27.20
CA LYS A 36 -11.63 -14.28 27.84
C LYS A 36 -11.14 -14.63 29.23
N LEU A 37 -9.82 -14.65 29.43
CA LEU A 37 -9.21 -14.96 30.74
C LEU A 37 -9.49 -13.88 31.80
N PHE A 38 -9.75 -12.64 31.36
CA PHE A 38 -10.02 -11.50 32.24
C PHE A 38 -11.51 -11.16 32.34
N GLY A 39 -12.40 -11.90 31.67
CA GLY A 39 -13.83 -11.62 31.63
C GLY A 39 -14.20 -10.32 30.90
N LEU A 40 -13.32 -9.79 30.04
CA LEU A 40 -13.47 -8.50 29.35
C LEU A 40 -13.73 -8.64 27.83
N GLU A 41 -14.46 -9.68 27.40
CA GLU A 41 -14.65 -9.99 25.98
C GLU A 41 -15.15 -8.82 25.12
N THR A 42 -15.98 -7.92 25.68
CA THR A 42 -16.54 -6.77 24.98
C THR A 42 -15.51 -5.69 24.62
N ALA A 43 -14.38 -5.61 25.33
CA ALA A 43 -13.33 -4.64 25.07
C ALA A 43 -12.34 -5.09 23.97
N ALA A 44 -12.35 -6.38 23.61
CA ALA A 44 -11.43 -6.96 22.64
C ALA A 44 -11.55 -6.29 21.26
N GLY A 45 -12.76 -5.99 20.80
CA GLY A 45 -13.00 -5.34 19.51
C GLY A 45 -12.37 -3.94 19.43
N GLY A 46 -12.50 -3.13 20.49
CA GLY A 46 -11.92 -1.79 20.54
C GLY A 46 -10.39 -1.80 20.45
N LEU A 47 -9.74 -2.76 21.11
CA LEU A 47 -8.28 -2.92 21.02
C LEU A 47 -7.84 -3.28 19.60
N VAL A 48 -8.52 -4.25 18.97
CA VAL A 48 -8.21 -4.70 17.61
C VAL A 48 -8.36 -3.55 16.61
N SER A 49 -9.46 -2.78 16.68
CA SER A 49 -9.69 -1.65 15.79
C SER A 49 -8.62 -0.55 15.95
N VAL A 50 -8.24 -0.22 17.18
CA VAL A 50 -7.19 0.79 17.42
C VAL A 50 -5.82 0.31 16.93
N ALA A 51 -5.47 -0.95 17.18
CA ALA A 51 -4.20 -1.53 16.72
C ALA A 51 -4.10 -1.57 15.19
N MET A 52 -5.18 -1.96 14.51
CA MET A 52 -5.25 -1.99 13.04
C MET A 52 -5.15 -0.59 12.42
N LEU A 53 -5.90 0.39 12.94
CA LEU A 53 -5.91 1.75 12.39
C LEU A 53 -4.60 2.50 12.63
N ARG A 54 -3.96 2.29 13.79
CA ARG A 54 -2.84 3.15 14.22
C ARG A 54 -1.47 2.62 13.82
N GLU A 55 -1.30 1.30 13.75
CA GLU A 55 0.02 0.70 13.59
C GLU A 55 0.03 -0.34 12.47
N LEU A 56 -0.77 -1.40 12.59
CA LEU A 56 -0.65 -2.57 11.72
C LEU A 56 -1.12 -2.30 10.29
N GLY A 57 -2.26 -1.63 10.11
CA GLY A 57 -2.80 -1.27 8.79
C GLY A 57 -1.83 -0.42 7.96
N PRO A 58 -1.34 0.72 8.49
CA PRO A 58 -0.33 1.53 7.82
C PRO A 58 0.97 0.78 7.54
N THR A 59 1.46 -0.01 8.50
CA THR A 59 2.75 -0.70 8.37
C THR A 59 2.71 -1.81 7.33
N ILE A 60 1.67 -2.66 7.36
CA ILE A 60 1.52 -3.77 6.42
C ILE A 60 1.26 -3.23 5.01
N THR A 61 0.38 -2.25 4.87
CA THR A 61 0.11 -1.61 3.58
C THR A 61 1.40 -0.99 3.01
N GLY A 62 2.15 -0.25 3.83
CA GLY A 62 3.42 0.35 3.42
C GLY A 62 4.45 -0.70 2.96
N LEU A 63 4.60 -1.79 3.71
CA LEU A 63 5.52 -2.88 3.38
C LEU A 63 5.12 -3.57 2.06
N MET A 64 3.83 -3.90 1.90
CA MET A 64 3.33 -4.57 0.69
C MET A 64 3.47 -3.68 -0.55
N MET A 65 3.17 -2.39 -0.42
CA MET A 65 3.28 -1.44 -1.52
C MET A 65 4.74 -1.17 -1.91
N ALA A 66 5.65 -1.07 -0.93
CA ALA A 66 7.07 -0.92 -1.19
C ALA A 66 7.62 -2.11 -2.01
N GLY A 67 7.22 -3.34 -1.67
CA GLY A 67 7.59 -4.53 -2.44
C GLY A 67 6.99 -4.52 -3.84
N ARG A 68 5.65 -4.55 -3.95
CA ARG A 68 4.99 -4.74 -5.24
C ARG A 68 5.16 -3.54 -6.18
N VAL A 69 4.75 -2.36 -5.72
CA VAL A 69 4.69 -1.15 -6.55
C VAL A 69 6.09 -0.58 -6.73
N GLY A 70 6.91 -0.59 -5.69
CA GLY A 70 8.31 -0.19 -5.78
C GLY A 70 9.10 -1.03 -6.78
N SER A 71 8.99 -2.37 -6.72
CA SER A 71 9.67 -3.24 -7.69
C SER A 71 9.13 -3.07 -9.11
N ALA A 72 7.82 -2.91 -9.31
CA ALA A 72 7.25 -2.69 -10.63
C ALA A 72 7.75 -1.37 -11.25
N MET A 73 7.75 -0.28 -10.47
CA MET A 73 8.28 1.02 -10.92
C MET A 73 9.77 0.96 -11.21
N ALA A 74 10.56 0.30 -10.36
CA ALA A 74 11.99 0.13 -10.58
C ALA A 74 12.29 -0.66 -11.86
N ALA A 75 11.52 -1.71 -12.13
CA ALA A 75 11.62 -2.49 -13.36
C ALA A 75 11.27 -1.65 -14.60
N GLU A 76 10.18 -0.89 -14.55
CA GLU A 76 9.73 -0.03 -15.66
C GLU A 76 10.78 1.06 -15.99
N ILE A 77 11.27 1.78 -14.97
CA ILE A 77 12.34 2.77 -15.14
C ILE A 77 13.63 2.10 -15.63
N GLY A 78 13.97 0.92 -15.11
CA GLY A 78 15.13 0.15 -15.52
C GLY A 78 15.09 -0.20 -17.01
N THR A 79 13.94 -0.68 -17.50
CA THR A 79 13.73 -0.95 -18.92
C THR A 79 13.83 0.32 -19.76
N MET A 80 13.22 1.43 -19.33
CA MET A 80 13.32 2.72 -20.03
C MET A 80 14.76 3.25 -20.10
N LYS A 81 15.59 2.94 -19.10
CA LYS A 81 17.02 3.29 -19.10
C LYS A 81 17.81 2.43 -20.08
N VAL A 82 17.61 1.11 -20.08
CA VAL A 82 18.34 0.18 -20.96
C VAL A 82 17.95 0.36 -22.43
N THR A 83 16.72 0.78 -22.70
CA THR A 83 16.21 1.08 -24.04
C THR A 83 16.46 2.53 -24.48
N GLU A 84 17.25 3.29 -23.73
CA GLU A 84 17.60 4.70 -23.98
C GLU A 84 16.41 5.67 -24.08
N GLN A 85 15.21 5.26 -23.67
CA GLN A 85 14.01 6.13 -23.69
C GLN A 85 14.17 7.36 -22.78
N ILE A 86 14.89 7.21 -21.67
CA ILE A 86 15.18 8.35 -20.76
C ILE A 86 16.08 9.38 -21.44
N ASP A 87 17.06 8.93 -22.22
CA ASP A 87 17.99 9.83 -22.92
C ASP A 87 17.33 10.45 -24.16
N ALA A 88 16.40 9.73 -24.80
CA ALA A 88 15.51 10.29 -25.82
C ALA A 88 14.64 11.44 -25.27
N LEU A 89 14.09 11.31 -24.06
CA LEU A 89 13.33 12.41 -23.43
C LEU A 89 14.22 13.64 -23.22
N ARG A 90 15.47 13.44 -22.79
CA ARG A 90 16.44 14.53 -22.58
C ARG A 90 16.82 15.23 -23.89
N SER A 91 16.98 14.47 -24.98
CA SER A 91 17.30 15.06 -26.30
C SER A 91 16.14 15.89 -26.86
N MET A 92 14.91 15.58 -26.45
CA MET A 92 13.71 16.37 -26.75
C MET A 92 13.53 17.59 -25.84
N ALA A 93 14.53 17.93 -25.01
CA ALA A 93 14.45 19.00 -24.00
C ALA A 93 13.32 18.81 -22.96
N VAL A 94 12.88 17.57 -22.73
CA VAL A 94 11.89 17.23 -21.70
C VAL A 94 12.60 16.73 -20.45
N ASN A 95 12.20 17.24 -19.28
CA ASN A 95 12.73 16.75 -18.01
C ASN A 95 12.12 15.37 -17.67
N PRO A 96 12.92 14.29 -17.63
CA PRO A 96 12.42 12.95 -17.34
C PRO A 96 11.86 12.80 -15.92
N VAL A 97 12.32 13.62 -14.96
CA VAL A 97 11.80 13.58 -13.58
C VAL A 97 10.35 14.05 -13.55
N ASP A 98 10.07 15.17 -14.21
CA ASP A 98 8.72 15.75 -14.24
C ASP A 98 7.75 14.85 -15.01
N TYR A 99 8.24 14.17 -16.06
CA TYR A 99 7.42 13.30 -16.90
C TYR A 99 7.17 11.91 -16.30
N LEU A 100 8.18 11.30 -15.66
CA LEU A 100 8.10 9.91 -15.18
C LEU A 100 7.86 9.80 -13.66
N VAL A 101 8.49 10.65 -12.86
CA VAL A 101 8.50 10.51 -11.38
C VAL A 101 7.32 11.24 -10.76
N THR A 102 7.11 12.51 -11.10
CA THR A 102 6.04 13.36 -10.55
C THR A 102 4.64 12.73 -10.64
N PRO A 103 4.17 12.21 -11.80
CA PRO A 103 2.83 11.60 -11.87
C PRO A 103 2.72 10.32 -11.04
N ARG A 104 3.79 9.53 -10.90
CA ARG A 104 3.81 8.32 -10.07
C ARG A 104 3.79 8.66 -8.59
N PHE A 105 4.55 9.67 -8.19
CA PHE A 105 4.56 10.16 -6.81
C PHE A 105 3.19 10.67 -6.38
N LEU A 106 2.54 11.51 -7.20
CA LEU A 106 1.19 12.00 -6.94
C LEU A 106 0.16 10.86 -6.91
N ALA A 107 0.29 9.88 -7.80
CA ALA A 107 -0.59 8.71 -7.79
C ALA A 107 -0.45 7.90 -6.49
N MET A 108 0.78 7.67 -6.01
CA MET A 108 1.00 7.00 -4.73
C MET A 108 0.44 7.78 -3.55
N LEU A 109 0.59 9.11 -3.56
CA LEU A 109 0.12 9.97 -2.47
C LEU A 109 -1.41 9.91 -2.29
N ILE A 110 -2.15 9.69 -3.38
CA ILE A 110 -3.61 9.52 -3.36
C ILE A 110 -3.99 8.07 -3.04
N SER A 111 -3.33 7.08 -3.67
CA SER A 111 -3.70 5.67 -3.53
C SER A 111 -3.33 5.08 -2.16
N PHE A 112 -2.21 5.48 -1.55
CA PHE A 112 -1.77 4.96 -0.26
C PHE A 112 -2.78 5.14 0.89
N PRO A 113 -3.28 6.35 1.18
CA PRO A 113 -4.24 6.54 2.28
C PRO A 113 -5.55 5.77 2.06
N LEU A 114 -5.99 5.63 0.80
CA LEU A 114 -7.16 4.82 0.46
C LEU A 114 -6.93 3.33 0.75
N LEU A 115 -5.77 2.80 0.36
CA LEU A 115 -5.40 1.40 0.62
C LEU A 115 -5.20 1.12 2.11
N ILE A 116 -4.65 2.07 2.87
CA ILE A 116 -4.51 1.95 4.34
C ILE A 116 -5.89 1.88 4.99
N ALA A 117 -6.83 2.73 4.55
CA ALA A 117 -8.20 2.72 5.05
C ALA A 117 -8.91 1.39 4.74
N GLU A 118 -8.70 0.82 3.54
CA GLU A 118 -9.20 -0.50 3.17
C GLU A 118 -8.62 -1.60 4.08
N SER A 119 -7.30 -1.60 4.30
CA SER A 119 -6.64 -2.59 5.16
C SER A 119 -7.08 -2.53 6.62
N ALA A 120 -7.45 -1.36 7.13
CA ALA A 120 -7.85 -1.18 8.52
C ALA A 120 -9.35 -1.42 8.75
N ALA A 121 -10.15 -1.42 7.68
CA ALA A 121 -11.57 -1.72 7.72
C ALA A 121 -11.88 -3.22 7.66
N LEU A 122 -10.95 -4.03 7.15
CA LEU A 122 -11.00 -5.49 7.03
C LEU A 122 -10.38 -6.19 8.24
#